data_AF-A0A7C7LU42-F1
#
_entry.id   AF-A0A7C7LU42-F1
#
_cell.length_a   1.000
_cell.length_b   1.000
_cell.length_c   1.000
_cell.angle_alpha   90.00
_cell.angle_beta   90.00
_cell.angle_gamma   90.00
#
_symmetry.space_group_name_H-M   'P 1'
#
loop_
_entity.id
_entity.type
_entity.pdbx_description
1 polymer ?
#
loop_
_entity_poly.entity_id
_entity_poly.type
_entity_poly.pdbx_seq_one_letter_code
_entity_poly.pdbx_strand_id
1 'polypeptide(L)'
;MAELADKQVKRLRKLIDEAETNLAAAKELLISLLGDDEVVVPQEAPTGKVIEGVFDGQSMMGPDGKQYPVPANYASKSKLVQGDILKLTISDDGGFTYKQIGPVPRKTIIGTLIMEDGQYFVDVNGKMYHVLMASVTYFRAQKGDQISVIVPEDDTDADWAAIEAAI
;
A
#
# COMPACT_ATOMS: atom_id res chain seq x y z
N MET A 1 34.24 38.81 -3.96
CA MET A 1 33.57 37.64 -3.34
C MET A 1 32.15 37.44 -3.88
N ALA A 2 31.30 38.48 -3.96
CA ALA A 2 29.94 38.37 -4.50
C ALA A 2 29.86 37.95 -5.99
N GLU A 3 30.69 38.51 -6.88
CA GLU A 3 30.68 38.16 -8.32
C GLU A 3 31.02 36.69 -8.63
N LEU A 4 31.82 36.03 -7.78
CA LEU A 4 32.16 34.61 -7.93
C LEU A 4 30.95 33.72 -7.58
N ALA A 5 30.19 34.11 -6.56
CA ALA A 5 28.97 33.41 -6.16
C ALA A 5 27.87 33.53 -7.22
N ASP A 6 27.66 34.71 -7.81
CA ASP A 6 26.70 34.91 -8.90
C ASP A 6 27.01 34.07 -10.14
N LYS A 7 28.30 33.98 -10.52
CA LYS A 7 28.73 33.12 -11.63
C LYS A 7 28.51 31.64 -11.33
N GLN A 8 28.73 31.20 -10.09
CA GLN A 8 28.48 29.83 -9.67
C GLN A 8 26.99 29.50 -9.67
N VAL A 9 26.14 30.39 -9.15
CA VAL A 9 24.67 30.23 -9.17
C VAL A 9 24.15 30.16 -10.60
N LYS A 10 24.63 31.03 -11.50
CA LYS A 10 24.24 31.00 -12.92
C LYS A 10 24.66 29.70 -13.60
N ARG A 11 25.83 29.17 -13.26
CA ARG A 11 26.31 27.88 -13.77
C ARG A 11 25.46 26.71 -13.23
N LEU A 12 25.12 26.73 -11.94
CA LEU A 12 24.24 25.73 -11.31
C LEU A 12 22.84 25.73 -11.94
N ARG A 13 22.24 26.89 -12.19
CA ARG A 13 20.96 27.00 -12.90
C ARG A 13 21.02 26.36 -14.28
N LYS A 14 22.08 26.66 -15.04
CA LYS A 14 22.27 26.05 -16.36
C LYS A 14 22.39 24.52 -16.30
N LEU A 15 23.11 24.01 -15.29
CA LEU A 15 23.24 22.56 -15.10
C LEU A 15 21.91 21.91 -14.71
N ILE A 16 21.05 22.61 -13.95
CA ILE A 16 19.71 22.15 -13.61
C ILE A 16 18.83 22.11 -14.88
N ASP A 17 18.81 23.18 -15.69
CA ASP A 17 18.05 23.23 -16.95
C ASP A 17 18.47 22.10 -17.91
N GLU A 18 19.78 21.84 -18.00
CA GLU A 18 20.34 20.75 -18.81
C GLU A 18 19.92 19.37 -18.26
N ALA A 19 19.92 19.19 -16.93
CA ALA A 19 19.48 17.95 -16.30
C ALA A 19 17.97 17.71 -16.48
N GLU A 20 17.14 18.75 -16.37
CA GLU A 20 15.70 18.68 -16.61
C GLU A 20 15.38 18.31 -18.06
N THR A 21 16.11 18.90 -19.01
CA THR A 21 15.97 18.58 -20.44
C THR A 21 16.34 17.13 -20.73
N ASN A 22 17.45 16.65 -20.15
CA ASN A 22 17.88 15.26 -20.32
C ASN A 22 16.90 14.28 -19.67
N LEU A 23 16.34 14.63 -18.51
CA LEU A 23 15.33 13.84 -17.84
C LEU A 23 14.05 13.73 -18.67
N ALA A 24 13.61 14.82 -19.30
CA ALA A 24 12.46 14.82 -20.19
C ALA A 24 12.69 13.90 -21.40
N ALA A 25 13.86 13.98 -22.04
CA ALA A 25 14.22 13.09 -23.14
C ALA A 25 14.28 11.61 -22.73
N ALA A 26 14.82 11.31 -21.55
CA ALA A 26 14.85 9.93 -21.03
C ALA A 26 13.45 9.39 -20.76
N LYS A 27 12.52 10.22 -20.27
CA LYS A 27 11.11 9.83 -20.07
C LYS A 27 10.41 9.52 -21.38
N GLU A 28 10.57 10.37 -22.40
CA GLU A 28 10.02 10.13 -23.75
C GLU A 28 10.54 8.81 -24.35
N LEU A 29 11.83 8.54 -24.19
CA LEU A 29 12.41 7.27 -24.63
C LEU A 29 11.83 6.07 -23.87
N LEU A 30 11.60 6.19 -22.55
CA LEU A 30 10.95 5.14 -21.77
C LEU A 30 9.50 4.90 -22.23
N ILE A 31 8.71 5.96 -22.45
CA ILE A 31 7.34 5.89 -22.97
C ILE A 31 7.32 5.15 -24.31
N SER A 32 8.24 5.51 -25.21
CA SER A 32 8.35 4.88 -26.54
C SER A 32 8.76 3.41 -26.50
N LEU A 33 9.48 2.96 -25.46
CA LEU A 33 9.97 1.58 -25.36
C LEU A 33 9.01 0.65 -24.61
N LEU A 34 8.30 1.16 -23.61
CA LEU A 34 7.47 0.36 -22.69
C LEU A 34 5.96 0.43 -23.03
N GLY A 35 5.53 1.42 -23.83
CA GLY A 35 4.10 1.67 -24.09
C GLY A 35 3.39 2.38 -22.93
N ASP A 36 2.25 3.00 -23.23
CA ASP A 36 1.53 3.95 -22.34
C ASP A 36 1.15 3.40 -20.95
N ASP A 37 1.16 2.09 -20.74
CA ASP A 37 0.74 1.46 -19.47
C ASP A 37 1.83 1.43 -18.39
N GLU A 38 3.11 1.66 -18.72
CA GLU A 38 4.24 1.64 -17.76
C GLU A 38 4.93 3.00 -17.58
N VAL A 39 4.28 4.09 -17.99
CA VAL A 39 4.79 5.43 -17.72
C VAL A 39 4.58 5.73 -16.24
N VAL A 40 5.59 5.42 -15.43
CA VAL A 40 5.72 5.96 -14.07
C VAL A 40 5.93 7.45 -14.21
N VAL A 41 4.84 8.20 -14.37
CA VAL A 41 4.79 9.63 -14.09
C VAL A 41 5.44 9.78 -12.71
N PRO A 42 6.56 10.48 -12.56
CA PRO A 42 6.93 10.98 -11.25
C PRO A 42 5.88 12.02 -10.93
N GLN A 43 4.78 11.55 -10.33
CA GLN A 43 3.93 12.37 -9.49
C GLN A 43 4.90 13.11 -8.57
N GLU A 44 4.75 14.44 -8.56
CA GLU A 44 5.50 15.39 -7.76
C GLU A 44 6.10 14.69 -6.53
N ALA A 45 7.44 14.71 -6.42
CA ALA A 45 8.11 14.15 -5.25
C ALA A 45 7.34 14.64 -4.02
N PRO A 46 6.67 13.76 -3.27
CA PRO A 46 5.79 14.21 -2.22
C PRO A 46 6.63 15.03 -1.27
N THR A 47 6.26 16.29 -1.06
CA THR A 47 6.84 17.13 -0.03
C THR A 47 6.45 16.50 1.30
N GLY A 48 7.30 15.61 1.79
CA GLY A 48 6.99 14.75 2.91
C GLY A 48 7.97 13.59 3.09
N LYS A 49 7.84 12.90 4.23
CA LYS A 49 8.62 11.70 4.55
C LYS A 49 7.94 10.48 3.94
N VAL A 50 8.71 9.72 3.15
CA VAL A 50 8.26 8.44 2.59
C VAL A 50 8.82 7.29 3.42
N ILE A 51 7.96 6.33 3.75
CA ILE A 51 8.29 5.11 4.49
C ILE A 51 7.65 3.93 3.75
N GLU A 52 8.42 2.90 3.47
CA GLU A 52 7.90 1.63 2.98
C GLU A 52 7.82 0.63 4.14
N GLY A 53 6.87 -0.29 4.11
CA GLY A 53 6.68 -1.25 5.18
C GLY A 53 5.75 -2.39 4.79
N VAL A 54 5.64 -3.37 5.68
CA VAL A 54 4.87 -4.60 5.45
C VAL A 54 3.57 -4.52 6.24
N PHE A 55 2.43 -4.78 5.58
CA PHE A 55 1.12 -4.82 6.22
C PHE A 55 0.97 -6.09 7.07
N ASP A 56 0.58 -5.95 8.33
CA ASP A 56 0.40 -7.08 9.26
C ASP A 56 -1.05 -7.56 9.41
N GLY A 57 -1.99 -6.93 8.69
CA GLY A 57 -3.43 -7.17 8.80
C GLY A 57 -4.21 -6.00 9.41
N GLN A 58 -3.55 -5.13 10.17
CA GLN A 58 -4.15 -3.90 10.73
C GLN A 58 -3.26 -2.66 10.55
N SER A 59 -1.96 -2.83 10.65
CA SER A 59 -0.93 -1.79 10.62
C SER A 59 0.13 -2.10 9.58
N MET A 60 0.91 -1.09 9.23
CA MET A 60 2.12 -1.22 8.43
C MET A 60 3.33 -1.22 9.37
N MET A 61 4.16 -2.27 9.29
CA MET A 61 5.45 -2.39 9.96
C MET A 61 6.52 -1.69 9.14
N GLY A 62 7.06 -0.58 9.64
CA GLY A 62 8.19 0.10 9.03
C GLY A 62 9.53 -0.59 9.30
N PRO A 63 10.59 -0.27 8.54
CA PRO A 63 11.95 -0.82 8.73
C PRO A 63 12.59 -0.38 10.06
N ASP A 64 12.04 0.65 10.69
CA ASP A 64 12.42 1.14 12.02
C ASP A 64 11.75 0.34 13.15
N GLY A 65 10.99 -0.71 12.82
CA GLY A 65 10.22 -1.51 13.78
C GLY A 65 8.98 -0.80 14.33
N LYS A 66 8.65 0.39 13.82
CA LYS A 66 7.45 1.12 14.23
C LYS A 66 6.22 0.62 13.49
N GLN A 67 5.12 0.59 14.22
CA GLN A 67 3.79 0.34 13.67
C GLN A 67 3.14 1.65 13.24
N TYR A 68 2.65 1.66 12.01
CA TYR A 68 1.88 2.74 11.44
C TYR A 68 0.44 2.23 11.20
N PRO A 69 -0.55 2.65 12.00
CA PRO A 69 -1.91 2.16 11.86
C PRO A 69 -2.49 2.48 10.48
N VAL A 70 -3.03 1.46 9.80
CA VAL A 70 -3.66 1.62 8.50
C VAL A 70 -5.16 1.82 8.69
N PRO A 71 -5.79 2.82 8.06
CA PRO A 71 -7.23 3.01 8.17
C PRO A 71 -8.00 1.76 7.71
N ALA A 72 -8.85 1.21 8.59
CA ALA A 72 -9.58 -0.03 8.31
C ALA A 72 -10.42 0.02 7.02
N ASN A 73 -10.98 1.19 6.70
CA ASN A 73 -11.73 1.40 5.46
C ASN A 73 -10.85 1.30 4.20
N TYR A 74 -9.61 1.81 4.26
CA TYR A 74 -8.66 1.68 3.17
C TYR A 74 -8.25 0.22 2.99
N ALA A 75 -7.83 -0.44 4.08
CA ALA A 75 -7.46 -1.85 4.07
C ALA A 75 -8.58 -2.75 3.53
N SER A 76 -9.83 -2.49 3.95
CA SER A 76 -11.00 -3.21 3.45
C SER A 76 -11.29 -2.98 1.97
N LYS A 77 -11.25 -1.72 1.49
CA LYS A 77 -11.58 -1.40 0.10
C LYS A 77 -10.52 -1.90 -0.88
N SER A 78 -9.25 -1.81 -0.48
CA SER A 78 -8.11 -2.30 -1.25
C SER A 78 -7.85 -3.80 -1.09
N LYS A 79 -8.62 -4.50 -0.24
CA LYS A 79 -8.45 -5.92 0.09
C LYS A 79 -7.00 -6.26 0.42
N LEU A 80 -6.39 -5.46 1.30
CA LEU A 80 -4.99 -5.64 1.69
C LEU A 80 -4.82 -6.96 2.44
N VAL A 81 -3.78 -7.70 2.07
CA VAL A 81 -3.46 -9.02 2.62
C VAL A 81 -2.18 -8.88 3.46
N GLN A 82 -2.11 -9.60 4.58
CA GLN A 82 -0.92 -9.66 5.42
C GLN A 82 0.32 -10.00 4.55
N GLY A 83 1.41 -9.26 4.75
CA GLY A 83 2.62 -9.34 3.91
C GLY A 83 2.67 -8.31 2.78
N ASP A 84 1.57 -7.66 2.41
CA ASP A 84 1.56 -6.65 1.35
C ASP A 84 2.52 -5.49 1.68
N ILE A 85 3.30 -5.07 0.69
CA ILE A 85 4.20 -3.93 0.81
C ILE A 85 3.41 -2.65 0.55
N LEU A 86 3.41 -1.78 1.54
CA LEU A 86 2.78 -0.46 1.51
C LEU A 86 3.84 0.63 1.51
N LYS A 87 3.50 1.72 0.84
CA LYS A 87 4.19 3.00 0.91
C LYS A 87 3.31 3.97 1.69
N LEU A 88 3.84 4.46 2.81
CA LEU A 88 3.29 5.57 3.58
C LEU A 88 4.01 6.86 3.17
N THR A 89 3.24 7.85 2.76
CA THR A 89 3.69 9.23 2.61
C THR A 89 3.13 10.05 3.76
N ILE A 90 4.01 10.68 4.53
CA ILE A 90 3.67 11.65 5.57
C ILE A 90 3.92 13.04 4.99
N SER A 91 2.85 13.74 4.67
CA SER A 91 2.89 15.12 4.17
C SER A 91 3.40 16.09 5.24
N ASP A 92 3.87 17.27 4.82
CA ASP A 92 4.38 18.30 5.74
C ASP A 92 3.31 18.81 6.75
N ASP A 93 2.02 18.64 6.43
CA ASP A 93 0.90 18.93 7.33
C ASP A 93 0.58 17.79 8.32
N GLY A 94 1.36 16.70 8.27
CA GLY A 94 1.17 15.49 9.09
C GLY A 94 0.16 14.51 8.54
N GLY A 95 -0.42 14.74 7.36
CA GLY A 95 -1.36 13.82 6.71
C GLY A 95 -0.70 12.50 6.30
N PHE A 96 -1.37 11.37 6.56
CA PHE A 96 -0.89 10.04 6.19
C PHE A 96 -1.61 9.53 4.95
N THR A 97 -0.85 9.21 3.91
CA THR A 97 -1.37 8.58 2.69
C THR A 97 -0.71 7.24 2.47
N TYR A 98 -1.51 6.18 2.43
CA TYR A 98 -1.04 4.82 2.16
C TYR A 98 -1.31 4.44 0.70
N LYS A 99 -0.35 3.75 0.08
CA LYS A 99 -0.48 3.14 -1.24
C LYS A 99 0.11 1.74 -1.20
N GLN A 100 -0.64 0.74 -1.64
CA GLN A 100 -0.08 -0.59 -1.90
C GLN A 100 0.87 -0.52 -3.10
N ILE A 101 2.09 -1.03 -2.93
CA ILE A 101 3.14 -1.02 -3.96
C ILE A 101 3.71 -2.41 -4.26
N GLY A 102 3.45 -3.40 -3.41
CA GLY A 102 3.89 -4.78 -3.63
C GLY A 102 2.88 -5.78 -3.07
N PRO A 103 1.89 -6.22 -3.86
CA PRO A 103 0.98 -7.28 -3.44
C PRO A 103 1.72 -8.61 -3.30
N VAL A 104 1.46 -9.37 -2.23
CA VAL A 104 1.98 -10.75 -2.11
C VAL A 104 1.16 -11.75 -2.94
N PRO A 105 1.75 -12.90 -3.34
CA PRO A 105 1.01 -14.06 -3.83
C PRO A 105 -0.10 -14.44 -2.87
N ARG A 106 -1.29 -14.69 -3.39
CA ARG A 106 -2.51 -14.81 -2.58
C ARG A 106 -3.47 -15.80 -3.20
N LYS A 107 -4.21 -16.48 -2.34
CA LYS A 107 -5.25 -17.44 -2.73
C LYS A 107 -6.57 -17.08 -2.07
N THR A 108 -7.65 -17.44 -2.77
CA THR A 108 -9.01 -17.30 -2.25
C THR A 108 -9.44 -18.61 -1.62
N ILE A 109 -10.01 -18.52 -0.42
CA ILE A 109 -10.59 -19.63 0.33
C ILE A 109 -11.96 -19.23 0.86
N ILE A 110 -12.85 -20.21 1.05
CA ILE A 110 -14.19 -20.00 1.58
C ILE A 110 -14.23 -20.51 3.02
N GLY A 111 -14.84 -19.73 3.89
CA GLY A 111 -15.06 -20.10 5.27
C GLY A 111 -16.35 -19.53 5.83
N THR A 112 -16.57 -19.79 7.13
CA THR A 112 -17.77 -19.33 7.83
C THR A 112 -17.45 -18.12 8.69
N LEU A 113 -18.22 -17.04 8.56
CA LEU A 113 -18.05 -15.87 9.42
C LEU A 113 -18.49 -16.20 10.85
N ILE A 114 -17.58 -16.01 11.80
CA ILE A 114 -17.84 -16.13 13.23
C ILE A 114 -17.49 -14.82 13.93
N MET A 115 -18.00 -14.68 15.16
CA MET A 115 -17.70 -13.54 16.02
C MET A 115 -17.47 -14.08 17.43
N GLU A 116 -16.32 -13.75 17.98
CA GLU A 116 -15.86 -14.11 19.32
C GLU A 116 -15.30 -12.86 19.99
N ASP A 117 -15.68 -12.61 21.24
CA ASP A 117 -15.22 -11.46 22.05
C ASP A 117 -15.28 -10.08 21.35
N GLY A 118 -16.26 -9.90 20.46
CA GLY A 118 -16.46 -8.65 19.71
C GLY A 118 -15.53 -8.48 18.51
N GLN A 119 -14.73 -9.49 18.17
CA GLN A 119 -13.91 -9.56 16.97
C GLN A 119 -14.52 -10.52 15.95
N TYR A 120 -14.30 -10.23 14.67
CA TYR A 120 -14.77 -11.07 13.58
C TYR A 120 -13.65 -11.97 13.07
N PHE A 121 -14.01 -13.21 12.79
CA PHE A 121 -13.11 -14.19 12.19
C PHE A 121 -13.82 -14.95 11.09
N VAL A 122 -13.05 -15.51 10.17
CA VAL A 122 -13.54 -16.51 9.22
C VAL A 122 -12.88 -17.85 9.54
N ASP A 123 -13.69 -18.83 9.91
CA ASP A 123 -13.24 -20.22 10.13
C ASP A 123 -13.13 -20.92 8.78
N VAL A 124 -11.91 -21.37 8.44
CA VAL A 124 -11.63 -22.21 7.29
C VAL A 124 -11.04 -23.53 7.79
N ASN A 125 -11.87 -24.57 7.84
CA ASN A 125 -11.49 -25.93 8.25
C ASN A 125 -10.78 -25.97 9.62
N GLY A 126 -11.24 -25.16 10.59
CA GLY A 126 -10.69 -25.10 11.95
C GLY A 126 -9.53 -24.13 12.13
N LYS A 127 -9.05 -23.46 11.07
CA LYS A 127 -8.16 -22.30 11.19
C LYS A 127 -8.99 -21.02 11.16
N MET A 128 -8.87 -20.20 12.20
CA MET A 128 -9.55 -18.91 12.29
C MET A 128 -8.64 -17.80 11.76
N TYR A 129 -9.15 -17.03 10.81
CA TYR A 129 -8.48 -15.82 10.33
C TYR A 129 -9.21 -14.59 10.84
N HIS A 130 -8.48 -13.65 11.43
CA HIS A 130 -9.03 -12.34 11.75
C HIS A 130 -9.44 -11.59 10.47
N VAL A 131 -10.58 -10.92 10.53
CA VAL A 131 -11.06 -10.05 9.45
C VAL A 131 -11.46 -8.69 10.00
N LEU A 132 -11.29 -7.65 9.19
CA LEU A 132 -11.64 -6.28 9.59
C LEU A 132 -13.16 -6.12 9.69
N MET A 133 -13.63 -5.55 10.81
CA MET A 133 -15.04 -5.17 11.00
C MET A 133 -15.55 -4.28 9.85
N ALA A 134 -14.70 -3.37 9.36
CA ALA A 134 -15.03 -2.50 8.21
C ALA A 134 -15.44 -3.33 6.98
N SER A 135 -14.77 -4.45 6.72
CA SER A 135 -15.11 -5.36 5.63
C SER A 135 -16.44 -6.05 5.86
N VAL A 136 -16.67 -6.57 7.08
CA VAL A 136 -17.95 -7.21 7.44
C VAL A 136 -19.13 -6.24 7.23
N THR A 137 -18.99 -5.00 7.69
CA THR A 137 -20.03 -3.97 7.50
C THR A 137 -20.24 -3.57 6.04
N TYR A 138 -19.17 -3.51 5.25
CA TYR A 138 -19.24 -3.16 3.83
C TYR A 138 -20.03 -4.21 3.03
N PHE A 139 -19.75 -5.49 3.27
CA PHE A 139 -20.45 -6.60 2.63
C PHE A 139 -21.79 -6.94 3.29
N ARG A 140 -22.13 -6.30 4.42
CA ARG A 140 -23.34 -6.58 5.23
C ARG A 140 -23.46 -8.05 5.64
N ALA A 141 -22.31 -8.68 5.85
CA ALA A 141 -22.25 -10.09 6.24
C ALA A 141 -22.73 -10.29 7.68
N GLN A 142 -23.34 -11.44 7.93
CA GLN A 142 -23.86 -11.87 9.21
C GLN A 142 -23.12 -13.10 9.72
N LYS A 143 -23.14 -13.31 11.04
CA LYS A 143 -22.56 -14.50 11.65
C LYS A 143 -23.23 -15.75 11.06
N GLY A 144 -22.42 -16.70 10.59
CA GLY A 144 -22.88 -17.92 9.93
C GLY A 144 -22.84 -17.86 8.41
N ASP A 145 -22.66 -16.69 7.81
CA ASP A 145 -22.55 -16.55 6.35
C ASP A 145 -21.29 -17.24 5.81
N GLN A 146 -21.39 -17.75 4.59
CA GLN A 146 -20.21 -18.19 3.84
C GLN A 146 -19.52 -16.98 3.22
N ILE A 147 -18.25 -16.80 3.54
CA ILE A 147 -17.44 -15.66 3.12
C ILE A 147 -16.27 -16.16 2.30
N SER A 148 -16.08 -15.55 1.13
CA SER A 148 -14.84 -15.68 0.37
C SER A 148 -13.80 -14.72 0.97
N VAL A 149 -12.66 -15.26 1.40
CA VAL A 149 -11.55 -14.47 1.92
C VAL A 149 -10.27 -14.73 1.14
N ILE A 150 -9.40 -13.72 1.13
CA ILE A 150 -8.09 -13.75 0.48
C ILE A 150 -7.04 -13.80 1.58
N VAL A 151 -6.14 -14.78 1.47
CA VAL A 151 -5.00 -15.00 2.37
C VAL A 151 -3.71 -15.08 1.56
N PRO A 152 -2.54 -14.87 2.18
CA PRO A 152 -1.28 -15.14 1.50
C PRO A 152 -1.21 -16.60 1.04
N GLU A 153 -0.69 -16.84 -0.15
CA GLU A 153 -0.60 -18.21 -0.69
C GLU A 153 0.46 -19.03 0.05
N ASP A 154 1.63 -18.40 0.26
CA ASP A 154 2.86 -19.02 0.76
C ASP A 154 3.04 -18.94 2.29
N ASP A 155 2.25 -18.11 2.98
CA ASP A 155 2.34 -17.94 4.44
C ASP A 155 1.24 -18.76 5.14
N THR A 156 1.62 -19.92 5.67
CA THR A 156 0.72 -20.79 6.43
C THR A 156 0.44 -20.28 7.84
N ASP A 157 1.23 -19.34 8.34
CA ASP A 157 1.14 -18.79 9.69
C ASP A 157 0.41 -17.43 9.71
N ALA A 158 -0.10 -16.99 8.56
CA ALA A 158 -0.91 -15.79 8.46
C ALA A 158 -2.14 -15.85 9.39
N ASP A 159 -2.34 -14.79 10.17
CA ASP A 159 -3.43 -14.64 11.13
C ASP A 159 -4.59 -13.83 10.56
N TRP A 160 -4.33 -13.00 9.54
CA TRP A 160 -5.30 -12.09 8.95
C TRP A 160 -5.71 -12.47 7.54
N ALA A 161 -6.99 -12.24 7.23
CA ALA A 161 -7.54 -12.40 5.89
C ALA A 161 -8.33 -11.16 5.46
N ALA A 162 -8.34 -10.88 4.16
CA ALA A 162 -9.17 -9.85 3.57
C ALA A 162 -10.47 -10.46 3.05
N ILE A 163 -11.63 -9.87 3.35
CA ILE A 163 -12.90 -10.33 2.77
C ILE A 163 -12.97 -9.91 1.30
N GLU A 164 -13.21 -10.89 0.43
CA GLU A 164 -13.42 -10.68 -1.00
C GLU A 164 -14.89 -10.42 -1.33
N ALA A 165 -15.79 -11.25 -0.77
CA ALA A 165 -17.22 -11.24 -1.02
C ALA A 165 -17.97 -12.04 0.08
N ALA A 166 -19.24 -11.67 0.31
CA ALA A 166 -20.21 -12.51 1.01
C ALA A 166 -21.03 -13.30 -0.02
N ILE A 167 -21.32 -14.57 0.27
CA ILE A 167 -21.98 -15.53 -0.64
C ILE A 167 -23.41 -15.80 -0.19
#